data_AF-A0A3N5G879-F1
#
_entry.id   AF-A0A3N5G879-F1
#
_cell.length_a   1.000
_cell.length_b   1.000
_cell.length_c   1.000
_cell.angle_alpha   90.00
_cell.angle_beta   90.00
_cell.angle_gamma   90.00
#
_symmetry.space_group_name_H-M   'P 1'
#
loop_
_entity.id
_entity.type
_entity.pdbx_description
1 polymer ?
#
loop_
_entity_poly.entity_id
_entity_poly.type
_entity_poly.pdbx_seq_one_letter_code
_entity_poly.pdbx_strand_id
1 'polypeptide(L)' 'MATRVLIVAIAVLSVMSVAPSGQAPSPGSWTPPRTSWGDPDIQGNFTNLWEVGTPFERPD' A
#
# COMPACT_ATOMS: atom_id res chain seq x y z
N MET A 1 -22.89 42.53 -8.53
CA MET A 1 -21.55 41.88 -8.51
C MET A 1 -21.24 41.24 -7.16
N ALA A 2 -21.39 41.95 -6.04
CA ALA A 2 -21.07 41.45 -4.69
C ALA A 2 -21.74 40.11 -4.30
N THR A 3 -23.01 39.89 -4.63
CA THR A 3 -23.75 38.67 -4.29
C THR A 3 -23.19 37.40 -4.96
N ARG A 4 -22.72 37.52 -6.21
CA ARG A 4 -22.15 36.38 -6.94
C ARG A 4 -20.78 36.00 -6.38
N VAL A 5 -19.99 36.99 -5.98
CA VAL A 5 -18.69 36.78 -5.32
C VAL A 5 -18.87 36.09 -3.96
N LEU A 6 -19.89 36.48 -3.21
CA LEU A 6 -20.19 35.88 -1.90
C LEU A 6 -20.59 34.40 -2.03
N ILE A 7 -21.40 34.04 -3.03
CA ILE A 7 -21.80 32.65 -3.26
C ILE A 7 -20.58 31.78 -3.62
N VAL A 8 -19.69 32.29 -4.47
CA VAL A 8 -18.47 31.57 -4.84
C VAL A 8 -17.55 31.40 -3.64
N ALA A 9 -17.40 32.43 -2.80
CA ALA A 9 -16.58 32.35 -1.59
C ALA A 9 -17.11 31.30 -0.59
N ILE A 10 -18.43 31.22 -0.39
CA ILE A 10 -19.06 30.23 0.49
C ILE A 10 -18.88 28.81 -0.06
N ALA A 11 -19.06 28.63 -1.38
CA ALA A 11 -18.87 27.33 -2.03
C ALA A 11 -17.42 26.84 -1.89
N VAL A 12 -16.43 27.71 -2.08
CA VAL A 12 -15.01 27.36 -1.89
C VAL A 12 -14.72 26.96 -0.45
N LEU A 13 -15.25 27.70 0.54
CA LEU A 13 -15.07 27.35 1.95
C LEU A 13 -15.67 25.97 2.30
N SER A 14 -16.81 25.61 1.71
CA SER A 14 -17.47 24.32 2.00
C SER A 14 -16.70 23.09 1.53
N VAL A 15 -15.80 23.24 0.54
CA VAL A 15 -14.98 22.13 0.01
C VAL A 15 -13.74 21.87 0.89
N MET A 16 -13.29 22.84 1.67
CA MET A 16 -12.04 22.73 2.45
C MET A 16 -12.20 22.03 3.82
N SER A 17 -13.43 21.73 4.25
CA SER A 17 -13.73 21.19 5.59
C SER A 17 -13.81 19.67 5.66
N VAL A 18 -13.49 18.95 4.58
CA VAL A 18 -13.53 17.49 4.56
C VAL A 18 -12.27 16.94 5.21
N ALA A 19 -12.40 16.40 6.43
CA ALA A 19 -11.33 15.61 7.04
C ALA A 19 -11.01 14.41 6.12
N PRO A 20 -9.73 14.04 5.92
CA PRO A 20 -9.38 12.91 5.08
C PRO A 20 -9.77 11.59 5.76
N SER A 21 -11.05 11.23 5.66
CA SER A 21 -11.61 9.96 6.12
C SER A 21 -11.39 8.90 5.05
N GLY A 22 -10.27 8.19 5.11
CA GLY A 22 -9.95 7.14 4.14
C GLY A 22 -8.47 6.73 4.11
N GLN A 23 -7.60 7.51 4.75
CA GLN A 23 -6.20 7.14 4.93
C GLN A 23 -6.11 6.25 6.17
N ALA A 24 -6.08 4.94 5.98
CA ALA A 24 -5.55 4.06 7.02
C ALA A 24 -4.12 4.53 7.33
N PRO A 25 -3.69 4.54 8.61
CA PRO A 25 -2.29 4.76 8.93
C PRO A 25 -1.47 3.81 8.07
N SER A 26 -0.46 4.32 7.37
CA SER A 26 0.52 3.45 6.74
C SER A 26 0.95 2.46 7.82
N PRO A 27 0.86 1.13 7.60
CA PRO A 27 1.57 0.21 8.47
C PRO A 27 2.98 0.77 8.59
N GLY A 28 3.47 0.88 9.83
CA GLY A 28 4.80 1.45 10.07
C GLY A 28 5.81 0.81 9.12
N SER A 29 6.85 1.57 8.76
CA SER A 29 7.87 1.09 7.82
C SER A 29 8.47 -0.22 8.33
N TRP A 30 8.00 -1.34 7.79
CA TRP A 30 8.53 -2.65 8.12
C TRP A 30 9.97 -2.69 7.63
N THR A 31 10.90 -2.91 8.56
CA THR A 31 12.30 -3.09 8.23
C THR A 31 12.60 -4.58 8.34
N PRO A 32 12.87 -5.28 7.22
CA PRO A 32 13.16 -6.70 7.27
C PRO A 32 14.45 -6.97 8.06
N PRO A 33 14.54 -8.11 8.76
CA PRO A 33 15.78 -8.54 9.40
C PRO A 33 16.87 -8.71 8.33
N ARG A 34 18.11 -8.43 8.73
CA ARG A 34 19.29 -8.50 7.87
C ARG A 34 20.35 -9.39 8.50
N THR A 35 21.10 -10.07 7.65
CA THR A 35 22.33 -10.78 8.01
C THR A 35 23.43 -9.81 8.43
N SER A 36 24.50 -10.29 9.08
CA SER A 36 25.62 -9.43 9.50
C SER A 36 26.41 -8.81 8.34
N TRP A 37 26.22 -9.32 7.12
CA TRP A 37 26.78 -8.77 5.87
C TRP A 37 25.76 -7.94 5.06
N GLY A 38 24.56 -7.68 5.60
CA GLY A 38 23.61 -6.69 5.08
C GLY A 38 22.52 -7.22 4.14
N ASP A 39 22.62 -8.48 3.73
CA ASP A 39 21.60 -9.13 2.91
C ASP A 39 20.32 -9.39 3.72
N PRO A 40 19.13 -9.41 3.08
CA PRO A 40 17.89 -9.82 3.73
C PRO A 40 18.00 -11.21 4.36
N ASP A 41 17.57 -11.33 5.61
CA ASP A 41 17.53 -12.61 6.30
C ASP A 41 16.23 -13.35 5.93
N ILE A 42 16.35 -14.29 4.98
CA ILE A 42 15.22 -15.09 4.45
C ILE A 42 15.14 -16.48 5.10
N GLN A 43 15.49 -16.61 6.37
CA GLN A 43 15.33 -17.87 7.11
C GLN A 43 13.84 -18.27 7.26
N GLY A 44 13.58 -19.58 7.26
CA GLY A 44 12.23 -20.12 7.45
C GLY A 44 12.12 -21.60 7.06
N ASN A 45 10.92 -22.14 7.18
CA ASN A 45 10.59 -23.48 6.69
C ASN A 45 10.14 -23.38 5.23
N PHE A 46 10.99 -23.83 4.31
CA PHE A 46 10.68 -23.93 2.90
C PHE A 46 10.16 -25.34 2.60
N THR A 47 8.87 -25.46 2.31
CA THR A 47 8.24 -26.76 2.05
C THR A 47 7.89 -26.90 0.57
N ASN A 48 8.16 -28.07 0.01
CA ASN A 48 7.80 -28.39 -1.38
C ASN A 48 6.36 -28.94 -1.50
N LEU A 49 5.51 -28.67 -0.50
CA LEU A 49 4.16 -29.24 -0.37
C LEU A 49 3.30 -29.03 -1.61
N TRP A 50 3.51 -27.91 -2.31
CA TRP A 50 2.71 -27.49 -3.47
C TRP A 50 3.47 -27.55 -4.79
N GLU A 51 4.68 -28.11 -4.81
CA GLU A 51 5.51 -28.16 -6.02
C GLU A 51 5.19 -29.36 -6.92
N VAL A 52 4.47 -30.36 -6.41
CA VAL A 52 4.19 -31.63 -7.11
C VAL A 52 3.21 -31.49 -8.30
N GLY A 53 2.48 -30.37 -8.40
CA GLY A 53 1.41 -30.19 -9.39
C GLY A 53 1.81 -29.58 -10.73
N THR A 54 3.04 -29.09 -10.87
CA THR A 54 3.50 -28.42 -12.11
C THR A 54 4.47 -29.34 -12.85
N PRO A 55 4.09 -29.93 -14.00
CA PRO A 55 5.00 -30.73 -14.79
C PRO A 55 6.21 -29.89 -15.22
N PHE A 56 7.41 -30.36 -14.90
CA PHE A 56 8.65 -29.74 -15.37
C PHE A 56 8.98 -30.11 -16.82
N GLU A 57 8.33 -31.15 -17.34
CA GLU A 57 8.52 -31.62 -18.71
C GLU A 57 7.64 -30.83 -19.67
N ARG A 58 8.17 -30.56 -20.86
CA ARG A 58 7.40 -30.02 -21.98
C ARG A 58 6.53 -31.15 -22.56
N PRO A 59 5.27 -30.87 -22.95
CA PRO A 59 4.47 -31.82 -23.72
C PRO A 59 5.18 -32.24 -25.03
N ASP A 60 5.07 -33.51 -25.39
CA ASP A 60 5.51 -34.08 -26.66
C ASP A 60 4.75 -33.55 -27.87
#